data_AF-A0A7V9K8T2-F1
#
_entry.id   AF-A0A7V9K8T2-F1
#
_cell.length_a   1.000
_cell.length_b   1.000
_cell.length_c   1.000
_cell.angle_alpha   90.00
_cell.angle_beta   90.00
_cell.angle_gamma   90.00
#
_symmetry.space_group_name_H-M   'P 1'
#
loop_
_entity.id
_entity.type
_entity.pdbx_description
1 polymer ?
#
loop_
_entity_poly.entity_id
_entity_poly.type
_entity_poly.pdbx_seq_one_letter_code
_entity_poly.pdbx_strand_id
1 'polypeptide(L)'
;MAERQFRLPGSPYEDLVNTIVAYGTRDEASRPGDLGKLDSVHQSSVSRTNGFLTEIGVLQGETKKLITPRGRSLALALARKDRGGIRANWREVVASTEFLQNVVSAVKLREGML
;
A
#
# COMPACT_ATOMS: atom_id res chain seq x y z
N MET A 1 15.92 19.16 -10.97
CA MET A 1 15.46 18.11 -10.04
C MET A 1 14.53 17.21 -10.85
N ALA A 2 14.89 15.96 -11.13
CA ALA A 2 13.98 15.07 -11.84
C ALA A 2 12.75 14.84 -10.95
N GLU A 3 11.56 15.13 -11.45
CA GLU A 3 10.30 14.80 -10.78
C GLU A 3 10.31 13.30 -10.51
N ARG A 4 10.38 12.89 -9.24
CA ARG A 4 10.31 11.48 -8.87
C ARG A 4 8.94 10.98 -9.28
N GLN A 5 8.89 10.16 -10.31
CA GLN A 5 7.67 9.50 -10.75
C GLN A 5 7.12 8.65 -9.60
N PHE A 6 5.86 8.89 -9.24
CA PHE A 6 5.17 8.12 -8.20
C PHE A 6 5.13 6.65 -8.60
N ARG A 7 5.57 5.75 -7.72
CA ARG A 7 5.67 4.33 -7.99
C ARG A 7 4.29 3.70 -7.92
N LEU A 8 3.77 3.22 -9.04
CA LEU A 8 2.54 2.43 -9.06
C LEU A 8 2.77 1.01 -8.53
N PRO A 9 1.77 0.37 -7.91
CA PRO A 9 1.88 -1.04 -7.52
C PRO A 9 2.11 -1.90 -8.76
N GLY A 10 3.03 -2.86 -8.64
CA GLY A 10 3.34 -3.82 -9.72
C GLY A 10 2.48 -5.07 -9.68
N SER A 11 1.45 -5.10 -8.83
CA SER A 11 0.69 -6.28 -8.49
C SER A 11 -0.81 -5.96 -8.41
N PRO A 12 -1.69 -6.96 -8.61
CA PRO A 12 -3.13 -6.82 -8.41
C PRO A 12 -3.49 -6.40 -6.98
N TYR A 13 -4.73 -5.94 -6.80
CA TYR A 13 -5.24 -5.52 -5.50
C TYR A 13 -5.12 -6.62 -4.42
N GLU A 14 -5.36 -7.88 -4.79
CA GLU A 14 -5.27 -9.00 -3.85
C GLU A 14 -3.85 -9.17 -3.29
N ASP A 15 -2.83 -9.07 -4.15
CA ASP A 15 -1.42 -9.14 -3.76
C ASP A 15 -1.01 -7.93 -2.90
N LEU A 16 -1.55 -6.74 -3.22
CA LEU A 16 -1.38 -5.55 -2.40
C LEU A 16 -1.96 -5.76 -0.99
N VAL A 17 -3.18 -6.31 -0.90
CA VAL A 17 -3.84 -6.64 0.38
C VAL A 17 -3.04 -7.67 1.16
N ASN A 18 -2.59 -8.75 0.51
CA ASN A 18 -1.77 -9.79 1.12
C ASN A 18 -0.47 -9.20 1.71
N THR A 19 0.17 -8.28 0.98
CA THR A 19 1.38 -7.59 1.43
C THR A 19 1.10 -6.73 2.67
N ILE A 20 0.02 -5.93 2.65
CA ILE A 20 -0.36 -5.07 3.79
C ILE A 20 -0.65 -5.91 5.03
N VAL A 21 -1.42 -6.99 4.88
CA VAL A 21 -1.74 -7.91 5.99
C VAL A 21 -0.49 -8.58 6.53
N ALA A 22 0.41 -9.07 5.66
CA ALA A 22 1.64 -9.73 6.06
C ALA A 22 2.56 -8.81 6.89
N TYR A 23 2.65 -7.52 6.56
CA TYR A 23 3.35 -6.55 7.39
C TYR A 23 2.59 -6.21 8.69
N GLY A 24 1.26 -6.20 8.66
CA GLY A 24 0.43 -5.86 9.82
C GLY A 24 0.38 -6.93 10.90
N THR A 25 0.61 -8.19 10.54
CA THR A 25 0.70 -9.31 11.48
C THR A 25 2.11 -9.52 12.04
N ARG A 26 3.07 -8.67 11.67
CA ARG A 26 4.45 -8.71 12.16
C ARG A 26 4.72 -7.49 13.03
N ASP A 27 5.30 -7.72 14.20
CA ASP A 27 5.70 -6.65 15.12
C ASP A 27 7.12 -6.13 14.84
N GLU A 28 7.85 -6.74 13.91
CA GLU A 28 9.23 -6.41 13.59
C GLU A 28 9.46 -5.92 12.15
N ALA A 29 10.52 -5.11 11.98
CA ALA A 29 10.96 -4.59 10.69
C ALA A 29 11.39 -5.73 9.76
N SER A 30 10.65 -5.93 8.67
CA SER A 30 10.91 -7.01 7.71
C SER A 30 11.57 -6.48 6.44
N ARG A 31 12.49 -7.26 5.85
CA ARG A 31 12.95 -7.00 4.48
C ARG A 31 11.88 -7.51 3.50
N PRO A 32 11.81 -6.93 2.29
CA PRO A 32 10.92 -7.42 1.24
C PRO A 32 11.03 -8.94 0.98
N GLY A 33 12.23 -9.51 1.05
CA GLY A 33 12.46 -10.95 0.88
C GLY A 33 12.01 -11.84 2.05
N ASP A 34 11.70 -11.26 3.20
CA ASP A 34 11.29 -12.01 4.40
C ASP A 34 9.78 -12.34 4.40
N LEU A 35 9.00 -11.83 3.46
CA LEU A 35 7.53 -12.00 3.39
C LEU A 35 7.06 -13.36 2.86
N GLY A 36 7.98 -14.30 2.63
CA GLY A 36 7.72 -15.64 2.11
C GLY A 36 8.66 -15.96 0.96
N LYS A 37 8.97 -17.25 0.75
CA LYS A 37 9.83 -17.76 -0.33
C LYS A 37 9.23 -17.40 -1.70
N LEU A 38 9.42 -16.16 -2.13
CA LEU A 38 8.98 -15.63 -3.40
C LEU A 38 10.06 -16.01 -4.43
N ASP A 39 9.66 -16.75 -5.46
CA ASP A 39 10.48 -16.96 -6.66
C ASP A 39 11.05 -15.61 -7.12
N SER A 40 12.27 -15.61 -7.65
CA SER A 40 13.00 -14.42 -8.08
C SER A 40 12.20 -13.48 -8.99
N VAL A 41 11.21 -14.02 -9.73
CA VAL A 41 10.25 -13.26 -10.55
C VAL A 41 9.37 -12.33 -9.71
N HIS A 42 8.97 -12.73 -8.51
CA HIS A 42 8.11 -11.94 -7.64
C HIS A 42 8.86 -10.89 -6.80
N GLN A 43 10.19 -10.98 -6.67
CA GLN A 43 10.97 -10.01 -5.87
C GLN A 43 10.88 -8.59 -6.44
N SER A 44 10.87 -8.44 -7.77
CA SER A 44 10.74 -7.14 -8.43
C SER A 44 9.36 -6.50 -8.19
N SER A 45 8.29 -7.29 -8.32
CA SER A 45 6.92 -6.87 -8.03
C SER A 45 6.71 -6.51 -6.56
N VAL A 46 7.33 -7.27 -5.65
CA VAL A 46 7.29 -7.00 -4.19
C VAL A 46 8.05 -5.72 -3.86
N SER A 47 9.21 -5.50 -4.47
CA SER A 47 9.97 -4.23 -4.30
C SER A 47 9.16 -3.03 -4.78
N ARG A 48 8.54 -3.12 -5.97
CA ARG A 48 7.69 -2.06 -6.52
C ARG A 48 6.46 -1.81 -5.63
N THR A 49 5.79 -2.87 -5.19
CA THR A 49 4.63 -2.81 -4.28
C THR A 49 5.01 -2.17 -2.94
N ASN A 50 6.14 -2.55 -2.35
CA ASN A 50 6.63 -1.95 -1.11
C ASN A 50 7.02 -0.48 -1.30
N GLY A 51 7.57 -0.12 -2.47
CA GLY A 51 7.82 1.26 -2.86
C GLY A 51 6.54 2.09 -2.87
N PHE A 52 5.51 1.62 -3.58
CA PHE A 52 4.18 2.23 -3.60
C PHE A 52 3.58 2.37 -2.19
N LEU A 53 3.57 1.28 -1.40
CA LEU A 53 3.05 1.28 -0.04
C LEU A 53 3.80 2.25 0.90
N THR A 54 5.09 2.49 0.63
CA THR A 54 5.87 3.51 1.36
C THR A 54 5.43 4.92 0.95
N GLU A 55 5.24 5.17 -0.35
CA GLU A 55 4.86 6.49 -0.86
C GLU A 55 3.45 6.92 -0.47
N ILE A 56 2.52 5.96 -0.28
CA ILE A 56 1.16 6.24 0.24
C ILE A 56 1.09 6.22 1.78
N GLY A 57 2.23 6.07 2.49
CA GLY A 57 2.31 6.13 3.95
C GLY A 57 1.76 4.91 4.70
N VAL A 58 1.58 3.77 4.04
CA VAL A 58 1.18 2.50 4.66
C VAL A 58 2.39 1.80 5.29
N LEU A 59 3.54 1.87 4.64
CA LEU A 59 4.82 1.41 5.15
C LEU A 59 5.78 2.59 5.36
N GLN A 60 6.84 2.36 6.13
CA GLN A 60 7.93 3.30 6.33
C GLN A 60 9.29 2.59 6.37
N GLY A 61 10.37 3.37 6.21
CA GLY A 61 11.75 2.89 6.18
C GLY A 61 12.26 2.61 4.77
N GLU A 62 13.58 2.67 4.56
CA GLU A 62 14.20 2.51 3.24
C GLU A 62 14.52 1.04 2.95
N THR A 63 15.43 0.45 3.72
CA THR A 63 15.92 -0.93 3.53
C THR A 63 15.05 -1.97 4.22
N LYS A 64 14.66 -1.72 5.47
CA LYS A 64 13.68 -2.54 6.20
C LYS A 64 12.37 -1.79 6.22
N LYS A 65 11.28 -2.49 5.92
CA LYS A 65 9.95 -1.90 5.92
C LYS A 65 9.24 -2.23 7.23
N LEU A 66 8.64 -1.19 7.80
CA LEU A 66 7.79 -1.26 8.96
C LEU A 66 6.41 -0.78 8.59
N ILE A 67 5.38 -1.40 9.17
CA ILE A 67 4.03 -0.90 9.02
C ILE A 67 3.83 0.37 9.86
N THR A 68 3.19 1.38 9.29
CA THR A 68 2.84 2.60 10.03
C THR A 68 1.61 2.36 10.92
N PRO A 69 1.29 3.23 11.89
CA PRO A 69 0.04 3.11 12.66
C PRO A 69 -1.20 3.07 11.77
N ARG A 70 -1.28 3.92 10.74
CA ARG A 70 -2.36 3.90 9.75
C ARG A 70 -2.36 2.61 8.93
N GLY A 71 -1.19 2.18 8.46
CA GLY A 71 -1.04 0.91 7.77
C GLY A 71 -1.52 -0.26 8.61
N ARG A 72 -1.26 -0.25 9.92
CA ARG A 72 -1.69 -1.29 10.87
C ARG A 72 -3.22 -1.30 11.04
N SER A 73 -3.85 -0.14 11.17
CA SER A 73 -5.32 -0.04 11.18
C SER A 73 -5.94 -0.61 9.89
N LEU A 74 -5.35 -0.28 8.73
CA LEU A 74 -5.77 -0.82 7.44
C LEU A 74 -5.57 -2.35 7.37
N ALA A 75 -4.42 -2.85 7.79
CA ALA A 75 -4.11 -4.28 7.80
C ALA A 75 -5.07 -5.07 8.68
N LEU A 76 -5.42 -4.55 9.86
CA LEU A 76 -6.39 -5.18 10.76
C LEU A 76 -7.79 -5.23 10.13
N ALA A 77 -8.23 -4.14 9.50
CA ALA A 77 -9.52 -4.11 8.81
C ALA A 77 -9.58 -5.10 7.64
N LEU A 78 -8.51 -5.19 6.85
CA LEU A 78 -8.35 -6.14 5.75
C LEU A 78 -8.38 -7.59 6.24
N ALA A 79 -7.60 -7.90 7.28
CA ALA A 79 -7.54 -9.25 7.87
C ALA A 79 -8.90 -9.72 8.42
N ARG A 80 -9.67 -8.80 9.02
CA ARG A 80 -11.02 -9.08 9.55
C ARG A 80 -12.11 -9.05 8.49
N LYS A 81 -11.79 -8.68 7.25
CA LYS A 81 -12.75 -8.43 6.16
C LYS A 81 -13.84 -7.41 6.54
N ASP A 82 -13.51 -6.47 7.43
CA ASP A 82 -14.43 -5.42 7.87
C ASP A 82 -14.58 -4.37 6.75
N ARG A 83 -15.65 -4.50 5.96
CA ARG A 83 -15.92 -3.61 4.82
C ARG A 83 -16.08 -2.15 5.21
N GLY A 84 -16.53 -1.86 6.44
CA GLY A 84 -16.66 -0.49 6.94
C GLY A 84 -15.29 0.09 7.25
N GLY A 85 -14.52 -0.62 8.07
CA GLY A 85 -13.15 -0.27 8.42
C GLY A 85 -12.23 -0.17 7.21
N ILE A 86 -12.30 -1.10 6.26
CA ILE A 86 -11.50 -1.08 5.03
C ILE A 86 -11.75 0.22 4.25
N ARG A 87 -13.02 0.60 4.06
CA ARG A 87 -13.37 1.84 3.36
C ARG A 87 -12.90 3.08 4.10
N ALA A 88 -13.06 3.14 5.42
CA ALA A 88 -12.60 4.26 6.23
C ALA A 88 -11.07 4.42 6.13
N ASN A 89 -10.32 3.34 6.32
CA ASN A 89 -8.86 3.36 6.26
C ASN A 89 -8.34 3.74 4.86
N TRP A 90 -8.93 3.21 3.78
CA TRP A 90 -8.53 3.62 2.42
C TRP A 90 -8.82 5.09 2.15
N ARG A 91 -9.94 5.63 2.65
CA ARG A 91 -10.22 7.07 2.54
C ARG A 91 -9.17 7.90 3.25
N GLU A 92 -8.73 7.50 4.43
CA GLU A 92 -7.66 8.20 5.15
C GLU A 92 -6.32 8.14 4.40
N VAL A 93 -5.97 6.98 3.85
CA VAL A 93 -4.76 6.82 3.01
C VAL A 93 -4.84 7.76 1.81
N VAL A 94 -5.94 7.73 1.05
CA VAL A 94 -6.15 8.62 -0.10
C VAL A 94 -6.09 10.09 0.30
N ALA A 95 -6.78 10.48 1.38
CA ALA A 95 -6.80 11.86 1.87
C ALA A 95 -5.44 12.35 2.36
N SER A 96 -4.49 11.45 2.62
CA SER A 96 -3.14 11.82 3.07
C SER A 96 -2.10 11.91 1.95
N THR A 97 -2.47 11.57 0.73
CA THR A 97 -1.54 11.50 -0.40
C THR A 97 -2.09 12.29 -1.58
N GLU A 98 -1.49 13.45 -1.87
CA GLU A 98 -1.90 14.33 -2.97
C GLU A 98 -2.02 13.57 -4.31
N PHE A 99 -1.05 12.70 -4.61
CA PHE A 99 -1.10 11.86 -5.79
C PHE A 99 -2.39 11.02 -5.87
N LEU A 100 -2.78 10.35 -4.79
CA LEU A 100 -3.99 9.52 -4.79
C LEU A 100 -5.26 10.36 -4.88
N GLN A 101 -5.28 11.54 -4.26
CA GLN A 101 -6.39 12.48 -4.41
C GLN A 101 -6.55 12.89 -5.87
N ASN A 102 -5.45 13.23 -6.55
CA ASN A 102 -5.45 13.60 -7.97
C ASN A 102 -5.95 12.45 -8.86
N VAL A 103 -5.52 11.21 -8.59
CA VAL A 103 -6.02 10.01 -9.29
C VAL A 103 -7.52 9.84 -9.09
N VAL A 104 -8.02 9.95 -7.85
CA VAL A 104 -9.46 9.84 -7.56
C VAL A 104 -10.25 10.95 -8.24
N SER A 105 -9.76 12.18 -8.25
CA SER A 105 -10.39 13.31 -8.93
C SER A 105 -10.47 13.09 -10.45
N ALA A 106 -9.39 12.60 -11.07
CA ALA A 106 -9.37 12.27 -12.49
C ALA A 106 -10.38 11.16 -12.84
N VAL A 107 -10.50 10.13 -12.00
CA VAL A 107 -11.49 9.07 -12.19
C VAL A 107 -12.91 9.62 -12.04
N LYS A 108 -13.19 10.43 -11.02
CA LYS A 108 -14.53 11.04 -10.84
C LYS A 108 -14.93 11.89 -12.05
N LEU A 109 -14.00 12.69 -12.59
CA LEU A 109 -14.25 13.51 -13.77
C LEU A 109 -14.55 12.65 -15.00
N ARG A 110 -13.81 11.54 -15.18
CA ARG A 110 -14.04 10.58 -16.27
C ARG A 110 -15.41 9.89 -16.17
N GLU A 111 -15.84 9.54 -14.97
CA GLU A 111 -17.10 8.83 -14.71
C GLU A 111 -18.31 9.78 -14.54
N GLY A 112 -18.11 11.11 -14.66
CA GLY A 112 -19.18 12.10 -14.50
C GLY A 112 -19.70 12.25 -13.05
N MET A 113 -18.87 11.99 -12.05
CA MET A 113 -19.22 11.96 -10.62
C MET A 113 -18.76 13.19 -9.82
N LEU A 114 -18.69 14.37 -10.45
CA LEU A 114 -18.31 15.64 -9.82
C LEU A 114 -19.51 16.42 -9.30
#